data_AF-A0A956Q235-F1
#
_entry.id   AF-A0A956Q235-F1
#
_cell.length_a   1.000
_cell.length_b   1.000
_cell.length_c   1.000
_cell.angle_alpha   90.00
_cell.angle_beta   90.00
_cell.angle_gamma   90.00
#
_symmetry.space_group_name_H-M   'P 1'
#
loop_
_entity.id
_entity.type
_entity.pdbx_description
1 polymer ?
#
loop_
_entity_poly.entity_id
_entity_poly.type
_entity_poly.pdbx_seq_one_letter_code
_entity_poly.pdbx_strand_id
1 'polypeptide(L)'
;MTGARLLRIASAIVLVILLLVLARSLGVLPSPAEQRLLRLDELRVSHLEGLVVAIDAYWNDHGRLPDSLRVLAEDPRASLELVDPMHGTDYGYRILDESRYRLCATFSTASPEPDPGRRTRRTWLHPQGEFCWELDVHPAARRIP
;
A
#
# COMPACT_ATOMS: atom_id res chain seq x y z
N MET A 1 22.01 -40.49 42.87
CA MET A 1 22.77 -39.42 42.20
C MET A 1 22.49 -39.29 40.69
N THR A 2 21.81 -40.24 40.04
CA THR A 2 21.47 -40.24 38.60
C THR A 2 20.23 -39.40 38.26
N GLY A 3 19.18 -39.43 39.08
CA GLY A 3 17.93 -38.68 38.84
C GLY A 3 18.10 -37.16 38.79
N ALA A 4 18.89 -36.57 39.69
CA ALA A 4 19.14 -35.13 39.71
C ALA A 4 19.97 -34.64 38.49
N ARG A 5 20.82 -35.50 37.91
CA ARG A 5 21.57 -35.18 36.69
C ARG A 5 20.66 -35.24 35.46
N LEU A 6 19.80 -36.26 35.37
CA LEU A 6 18.80 -36.38 34.31
C LEU A 6 17.80 -35.21 34.32
N LEU A 7 17.33 -34.79 35.50
CA LEU A 7 16.42 -33.66 35.64
C LEU A 7 17.07 -32.34 35.17
N ARG A 8 18.34 -32.11 35.53
CA ARG A 8 19.10 -30.93 35.08
C ARG A 8 19.32 -30.90 33.56
N ILE A 9 19.63 -32.06 32.98
CA ILE A 9 19.79 -32.20 31.52
C ILE A 9 18.46 -31.92 30.82
N ALA A 10 17.36 -32.51 31.29
CA ALA A 10 16.02 -32.27 30.74
C ALA A 10 15.61 -30.79 30.83
N SER A 11 15.83 -30.13 31.98
CA SER A 11 15.54 -28.70 32.14
C SER A 11 16.39 -27.81 31.22
N ALA A 12 17.67 -28.14 31.03
CA ALA A 12 18.54 -27.41 30.11
C ALA A 12 18.08 -27.56 28.65
N ILE A 13 17.66 -28.76 28.25
CA ILE A 13 17.11 -29.01 26.91
C ILE A 13 15.83 -28.20 26.68
N VAL A 14 14.90 -28.20 27.64
CA VAL A 14 13.66 -27.40 27.55
C VAL A 14 13.96 -25.91 27.43
N LEU A 15 14.91 -25.39 28.21
CA LEU A 15 15.33 -23.99 28.13
C LEU A 15 15.92 -23.63 26.75
N VAL A 16 16.77 -24.49 26.20
CA VAL A 16 17.35 -24.29 24.87
C VAL A 16 16.27 -24.30 23.79
N ILE A 17 15.32 -25.24 23.85
CA ILE A 17 14.19 -25.29 22.90
C ILE A 17 13.36 -24.01 22.99
N LEU A 18 13.05 -23.53 24.21
CA LEU A 18 12.29 -22.31 24.41
C LEU A 18 13.01 -21.09 23.79
N LEU A 19 14.32 -20.96 24.02
CA LEU A 19 15.13 -19.89 23.46
C LEU A 19 15.17 -19.95 21.93
N LEU A 20 15.25 -21.14 21.33
CA LEU A 20 15.22 -21.31 19.88
C LEU A 20 13.88 -20.93 19.26
N VAL A 21 12.76 -21.25 19.93
CA VAL A 21 11.42 -20.85 19.50
C VAL A 21 11.25 -19.33 19.59
N LEU A 22 11.69 -18.72 20.69
CA LEU A 22 11.63 -17.26 20.88
C LEU A 22 12.50 -16.54 19.85
N ALA A 23 13.74 -16.99 19.64
CA ALA A 23 14.64 -16.43 18.64
C ALA A 23 14.06 -16.50 17.22
N ARG A 24 13.38 -17.61 16.86
CA ARG A 24 12.67 -17.72 15.58
C ARG A 24 11.48 -16.77 15.49
N SER A 25 10.69 -16.62 16.55
CA SER A 25 9.52 -15.72 16.53
C SER A 25 9.88 -14.24 16.35
N LEU A 26 11.03 -13.82 16.88
CA LEU A 26 11.50 -12.43 16.78
C LEU A 26 12.00 -12.06 15.37
N GLY A 27 12.47 -13.03 14.57
CA GLY A 27 12.93 -12.79 13.21
C GLY A 27 11.82 -12.80 12.15
N VAL A 28 10.58 -13.17 12.51
CA VAL A 28 9.46 -13.33 11.57
C VAL A 28 8.51 -12.13 11.60
N LEU A 29 8.52 -11.34 12.67
CA LEU A 29 7.64 -10.18 12.83
C LEU A 29 8.37 -8.91 12.41
N PRO A 30 7.76 -8.06 11.56
CA PRO A 30 8.35 -6.77 11.21
C PRO A 30 8.52 -5.91 12.47
N SER A 31 9.66 -5.24 12.56
CA SER A 31 9.99 -4.31 13.64
C SER A 31 8.98 -3.15 13.70
N PRO A 32 8.87 -2.43 14.84
CA PRO A 32 8.01 -1.25 14.94
C PRO A 32 8.31 -0.18 13.87
N ALA A 33 9.55 -0.06 13.42
CA ALA A 33 9.94 0.85 12.35
C ALA A 33 9.39 0.38 10.99
N GLU A 34 9.55 -0.91 10.66
CA GLU A 34 9.01 -1.50 9.44
C GLU A 34 7.48 -1.42 9.38
N GLN A 35 6.80 -1.66 10.51
CA GLN A 35 5.34 -1.51 10.59
C GLN A 35 4.88 -0.08 10.30
N ARG A 36 5.65 0.94 10.68
CA ARG A 36 5.34 2.34 10.35
C ARG A 36 5.47 2.61 8.85
N LEU A 37 6.50 2.05 8.21
CA LEU A 37 6.71 2.18 6.76
C LEU A 37 5.58 1.49 5.98
N LEU A 38 5.15 0.31 6.41
CA LEU A 38 4.00 -0.39 5.82
C LEU A 38 2.71 0.43 5.90
N ARG A 39 2.41 1.02 7.08
CA ARG A 39 1.24 1.89 7.24
C ARG A 39 1.30 3.15 6.39
N LEU A 40 2.49 3.70 6.20
CA LEU A 40 2.71 4.85 5.33
C LEU A 40 2.40 4.48 3.86
N ASP A 41 2.85 3.30 3.42
CA ASP A 41 2.55 2.82 2.07
C ASP A 41 1.05 2.50 1.89
N GLU A 42 0.38 1.94 2.91
CA GLU A 42 -1.08 1.78 2.92
C GLU A 42 -1.83 3.12 2.79
N LEU A 43 -1.35 4.16 3.48
CA LEU A 43 -1.90 5.51 3.38
C LEU A 43 -1.74 6.08 1.98
N ARG A 44 -0.56 5.92 1.37
CA ARG A 44 -0.31 6.32 -0.02
C ARG A 44 -1.28 5.63 -0.98
N VAL A 45 -1.46 4.31 -0.86
CA VAL A 45 -2.45 3.58 -1.67
C VAL A 45 -3.85 4.16 -1.48
N SER A 46 -4.26 4.46 -0.24
CA SER A 46 -5.56 5.09 0.02
C SER A 46 -5.72 6.45 -0.67
N HIS A 47 -4.67 7.27 -0.71
CA HIS A 47 -4.70 8.56 -1.41
C HIS A 47 -4.85 8.36 -2.92
N LEU A 48 -4.04 7.45 -3.50
CA LEU A 48 -4.09 7.13 -4.93
C LEU A 48 -5.47 6.61 -5.34
N GLU A 49 -6.12 5.81 -4.51
CA GLU A 49 -7.50 5.35 -4.75
C GLU A 49 -8.51 6.50 -4.75
N GLY A 50 -8.38 7.45 -3.83
CA GLY A 50 -9.18 8.68 -3.82
C GLY A 50 -8.98 9.49 -5.10
N LEU A 51 -7.73 9.61 -5.56
CA LEU A 51 -7.40 10.30 -6.81
C LEU A 51 -8.02 9.61 -8.02
N VAL A 52 -7.96 8.27 -8.12
CA VAL A 52 -8.60 7.51 -9.21
C VAL A 52 -10.10 7.82 -9.27
N VAL A 53 -10.79 7.78 -8.12
CA VAL A 53 -12.23 8.08 -8.05
C VAL A 53 -12.53 9.51 -8.51
N ALA A 54 -11.71 10.49 -8.10
CA ALA A 54 -11.89 11.88 -8.50
C ALA A 54 -11.59 12.12 -9.98
N ILE A 55 -10.56 11.45 -10.53
CA ILE A 55 -10.23 11.52 -11.96
C ILE A 55 -11.37 10.92 -12.78
N ASP A 56 -11.91 9.76 -12.36
CA ASP A 56 -13.04 9.12 -13.01
C ASP A 56 -14.28 10.05 -12.99
N ALA A 57 -14.59 10.65 -11.84
CA ALA A 57 -15.69 11.61 -11.73
C ALA A 57 -15.49 12.82 -12.65
N TYR A 58 -14.30 13.43 -12.62
CA TYR A 58 -13.97 14.57 -13.47
C TYR A 58 -14.11 14.24 -14.95
N TRP A 59 -13.60 13.09 -15.39
CA TRP A 59 -13.68 12.64 -16.77
C TRP A 59 -15.13 12.39 -17.20
N ASN A 60 -15.95 11.77 -16.34
CA ASN A 60 -17.37 11.56 -16.61
C ASN A 60 -18.15 12.87 -16.76
N ASP A 61 -17.79 13.92 -16.00
CA ASP A 61 -18.47 15.22 -16.04
C ASP A 61 -17.99 16.12 -17.19
N HIS A 62 -16.70 16.06 -17.55
CA HIS A 62 -16.08 16.99 -18.50
C HIS A 62 -15.73 16.34 -19.86
N GLY A 63 -15.80 15.02 -19.96
CA GLY A 63 -15.42 14.27 -21.17
C GLY A 63 -13.92 14.29 -21.48
N ARG A 64 -13.07 14.72 -20.53
CA ARG A 64 -11.61 14.79 -20.68
C ARG A 64 -10.92 14.59 -19.34
N LEU A 65 -9.66 14.16 -19.38
CA LEU A 65 -8.82 14.06 -18.18
C LEU A 65 -8.51 15.46 -17.60
N PRO A 66 -8.33 15.58 -16.27
CA PRO A 66 -7.96 16.84 -15.64
C PRO A 66 -6.54 17.25 -16.03
N ASP A 67 -6.32 18.52 -16.35
CA ASP A 67 -4.99 19.01 -16.76
C ASP A 67 -3.94 18.89 -15.65
N SER A 68 -4.39 18.84 -14.39
CA SER A 68 -3.56 18.54 -13.22
C SER A 68 -4.41 18.03 -12.05
N LEU A 69 -3.78 17.33 -11.09
CA LEU A 69 -4.45 16.88 -9.86
C LEU A 69 -5.00 18.04 -9.02
N ARG A 70 -4.42 19.25 -9.12
CA ARG A 70 -4.86 20.43 -8.38
C ARG A 70 -6.27 20.87 -8.73
N VAL A 71 -6.69 20.69 -9.97
CA VAL A 71 -8.06 21.00 -10.42
C VAL A 71 -9.08 20.15 -9.66
N LEU A 72 -8.71 18.93 -9.25
CA LEU A 72 -9.59 18.05 -8.49
C LEU A 72 -9.82 18.54 -7.05
N ALA A 73 -8.87 19.28 -6.48
CA ALA A 73 -9.01 19.85 -5.14
C ALA A 73 -9.87 21.13 -5.09
N GLU A 74 -10.33 21.63 -6.24
CA GLU A 74 -11.24 22.78 -6.30
C GLU A 74 -12.67 22.40 -5.88
N ASP A 75 -13.03 21.10 -5.94
CA ASP A 75 -14.30 20.62 -5.37
C ASP A 75 -14.17 20.43 -3.86
N PRO A 76 -14.82 21.24 -3.02
CA PRO A 76 -14.74 21.14 -1.57
C PRO A 76 -15.32 19.83 -1.01
N ARG A 77 -16.11 19.09 -1.81
CA ARG A 77 -16.66 17.80 -1.44
C ARG A 77 -15.66 16.66 -1.63
N ALA A 78 -14.65 16.86 -2.48
CA ALA A 78 -13.59 15.91 -2.73
C ALA A 78 -12.51 16.12 -1.66
N SER A 79 -12.60 15.38 -0.55
CA SER A 79 -11.54 15.34 0.47
C SER A 79 -10.33 14.57 -0.07
N LEU A 80 -9.54 15.23 -0.92
CA LEU A 80 -8.43 14.62 -1.64
C LEU A 80 -7.08 15.03 -1.05
N GLU A 81 -6.23 14.03 -0.84
CA GLU A 81 -4.84 14.22 -0.47
C GLU A 81 -3.97 14.16 -1.73
N LEU A 82 -3.48 15.32 -2.16
CA LEU A 82 -2.66 15.43 -3.37
C LEU A 82 -1.17 15.21 -3.11
N VAL A 83 -0.75 15.24 -1.84
CA VAL A 83 0.65 15.31 -1.42
C VAL A 83 1.06 14.02 -0.72
N ASP A 84 2.26 13.51 -1.05
CA ASP A 84 2.88 12.41 -0.31
C ASP A 84 3.20 12.85 1.12
N PRO A 85 2.62 12.20 2.15
CA PRO A 85 2.78 12.60 3.55
C PRO A 85 4.22 12.52 4.08
N MET A 86 5.13 11.82 3.41
CA MET A 86 6.54 11.72 3.85
C MET A 86 7.46 12.75 3.18
N HIS A 87 7.22 13.06 1.91
CA HIS A 87 8.13 13.90 1.11
C HIS A 87 7.61 15.33 0.92
N GLY A 88 6.32 15.58 1.16
CA GLY A 88 5.71 16.89 0.92
C GLY A 88 5.61 17.25 -0.57
N THR A 89 5.76 16.26 -1.46
CA THR A 89 5.67 16.42 -2.92
C THR A 89 4.34 15.86 -3.43
N ASP A 90 3.75 16.51 -4.42
CA ASP A 90 2.54 16.01 -5.07
C ASP A 90 2.74 14.61 -5.66
N TYR A 91 1.69 13.80 -5.68
CA TYR A 91 1.69 12.53 -6.43
C TYR A 91 1.96 12.78 -7.91
N GLY A 92 2.73 11.89 -8.53
CA GLY A 92 3.07 12.02 -9.94
C GLY A 92 1.85 11.73 -10.81
N TYR A 93 1.51 12.64 -11.72
CA TYR A 93 0.40 12.49 -12.65
C TYR A 93 0.80 12.90 -14.06
N ARG A 94 0.40 12.11 -15.06
CA ARG A 94 0.63 12.43 -16.47
C ARG A 94 -0.46 11.85 -17.35
N ILE A 95 -1.04 12.67 -18.22
CA ILE A 95 -1.94 12.21 -19.28
C ILE A 95 -1.10 11.44 -20.33
N LEU A 96 -1.55 10.24 -20.68
CA LEU A 96 -0.94 9.42 -21.73
C LEU A 96 -1.75 9.56 -23.04
N ASP A 97 -3.09 9.52 -22.93
CA ASP A 97 -4.04 9.55 -24.04
C ASP A 97 -5.38 10.18 -23.58
N GLU A 98 -6.43 10.14 -24.40
CA GLU A 98 -7.76 10.71 -24.09
C GLU A 98 -8.45 10.10 -22.86
N SER A 99 -8.20 8.82 -22.59
CA SER A 99 -8.81 8.05 -21.49
C SER A 99 -7.78 7.35 -20.61
N ARG A 100 -6.48 7.62 -20.81
CA ARG A 100 -5.37 6.95 -20.11
C ARG A 100 -4.45 7.94 -19.44
N TYR A 101 -4.05 7.60 -18.23
CA TYR A 101 -3.13 8.41 -17.43
C TYR A 101 -2.18 7.54 -16.65
N ARG A 102 -1.08 8.14 -16.21
CA ARG A 102 -0.11 7.56 -15.31
C ARG A 102 -0.23 8.22 -13.95
N LEU A 103 -0.23 7.41 -12.90
CA LEU A 103 -0.26 7.86 -11.51
C LEU A 103 0.90 7.20 -10.73
N CYS A 104 1.70 7.99 -10.02
CA CYS A 104 2.95 7.57 -9.40
C CYS A 104 3.02 7.93 -7.92
N ALA A 105 3.70 7.09 -7.15
CA ALA A 105 4.10 7.36 -5.78
C ALA A 105 5.46 6.72 -5.47
N THR A 106 6.09 7.13 -4.38
CA THR A 106 7.34 6.53 -3.89
C THR A 106 7.06 5.71 -2.65
N PHE A 107 7.29 4.40 -2.68
CA PHE A 107 6.98 3.49 -1.59
C PHE A 107 8.20 3.13 -0.76
N SER A 108 7.98 2.98 0.55
CA SER A 108 9.03 2.68 1.52
C SER A 108 9.35 1.19 1.57
N THR A 109 8.39 0.35 1.17
CA THR A 109 8.45 -1.10 1.17
C THR A 109 7.91 -1.66 -0.15
N ALA A 110 8.21 -2.92 -0.44
CA ALA A 110 7.56 -3.63 -1.53
C ALA A 110 6.23 -4.22 -1.04
N SER A 111 5.21 -4.17 -1.89
CA SER A 111 3.94 -4.84 -1.58
C SER A 111 4.16 -6.34 -1.40
N PRO A 112 3.51 -6.99 -0.43
CA PRO A 112 3.57 -8.45 -0.31
C PRO A 112 3.02 -9.12 -1.56
N GLU A 113 3.57 -10.29 -1.89
CA GLU A 113 3.07 -11.07 -3.02
C GLU A 113 1.57 -11.37 -2.86
N PRO A 114 0.83 -11.49 -3.97
CA PRO A 114 -0.60 -11.81 -3.93
C PRO A 114 -0.83 -13.17 -3.27
N ASP A 115 -1.27 -13.16 -2.02
CA ASP A 115 -1.70 -14.37 -1.33
C ASP A 115 -3.13 -14.72 -1.77
N PRO A 116 -3.41 -15.92 -2.32
CA PRO A 116 -4.77 -16.34 -2.66
C PRO A 116 -5.74 -16.35 -1.46
N GLY A 117 -5.23 -16.43 -0.23
CA GLY A 117 -6.02 -16.33 1.01
C GLY A 117 -6.30 -14.89 1.48
N ARG A 118 -5.58 -13.89 0.95
CA ARG A 118 -5.70 -12.48 1.35
C ARG A 118 -6.29 -11.68 0.19
N ARG A 119 -7.31 -10.86 0.46
CA ARG A 119 -7.82 -9.89 -0.54
C ARG A 119 -6.84 -8.73 -0.72
N THR A 120 -5.63 -9.02 -1.17
CA THR A 120 -4.68 -8.01 -1.63
C THR A 120 -5.25 -7.39 -2.90
N ARG A 121 -5.42 -6.06 -2.91
CA ARG A 121 -5.87 -5.34 -4.10
C ARG A 121 -4.78 -5.46 -5.15
N ARG A 122 -4.95 -6.39 -6.09
CA ARG A 122 -3.94 -6.68 -7.14
C ARG A 122 -3.54 -5.45 -7.94
N THR A 123 -4.43 -4.46 -8.03
CA THR A 123 -4.19 -3.18 -8.71
C THR A 123 -3.01 -2.41 -8.12
N TRP A 124 -2.79 -2.46 -6.80
CA TRP A 124 -1.78 -1.64 -6.11
C TRP A 124 -0.52 -2.41 -5.71
N LEU A 125 -0.15 -3.44 -6.47
CA LEU A 125 1.14 -4.09 -6.30
C LEU A 125 2.25 -3.16 -6.79
N HIS A 126 3.32 -3.05 -6.00
CA HIS A 126 4.43 -2.14 -6.26
C HIS A 126 5.74 -2.66 -5.64
N PRO A 127 6.89 -2.39 -6.28
CA PRO A 127 8.18 -2.54 -5.65
C PRO A 127 8.43 -1.43 -4.62
N GLN A 128 9.48 -1.58 -3.81
CA GLN A 128 10.03 -0.46 -3.05
C GLN A 128 10.58 0.60 -4.01
N GLY A 129 10.37 1.87 -3.68
CA GLY A 129 10.82 3.02 -4.47
C GLY A 129 9.72 3.66 -5.33
N GLU A 130 10.13 4.47 -6.30
CA GLU A 130 9.19 5.11 -7.22
C GLU A 130 8.54 4.07 -8.12
N PHE A 131 7.21 4.07 -8.15
CA PHE A 131 6.43 3.23 -9.04
C PHE A 131 5.22 3.96 -9.59
N CYS A 132 4.90 3.65 -10.84
CA CYS A 132 3.81 4.26 -11.58
C CYS A 132 2.88 3.20 -12.15
N TRP A 133 1.58 3.45 -12.04
CA TRP A 133 0.55 2.68 -12.72
C TRP A 133 0.07 3.45 -13.94
N GLU A 134 -0.14 2.73 -15.05
CA GLU A 134 -0.93 3.23 -16.17
C GLU A 134 -2.36 2.74 -15.97
N LEU A 135 -3.29 3.69 -15.95
CA LEU A 135 -4.69 3.48 -15.59
C LEU A 135 -5.58 4.05 -16.68
N ASP A 136 -6.67 3.33 -16.94
CA ASP A 136 -7.78 3.79 -17.75
C ASP A 136 -8.83 4.43 -16.83
N VAL A 137 -9.50 5.47 -17.33
CA VAL A 137 -10.70 6.01 -16.67
C VAL A 137 -11.83 5.00 -16.74
N HIS A 138 -12.59 4.88 -15.66
CA HIS A 138 -13.78 4.03 -15.63
C HIS A 138 -15.02 4.87 -15.95
N PRO A 139 -15.65 4.66 -17.12
CA PRO A 139 -16.90 5.34 -17.43
C PRO A 139 -17.98 4.90 -16.45
N ALA A 140 -18.73 5.86 -15.92
CA ALA A 140 -19.88 5.55 -15.08
C ALA A 140 -20.81 4.62 -15.87
N ALA A 141 -21.19 3.48 -15.29
CA ALA A 141 -22.10 2.54 -15.94
C ALA A 141 -23.33 3.33 -16.38
N ARG A 142 -23.56 3.41 -17.70
CA ARG A 142 -24.73 4.09 -18.27
C ARG A 142 -25.96 3.53 -17.59
N ARG A 143 -26.62 4.32 -16.75
CA ARG A 143 -27.97 4.02 -16.30
C ARG A 143 -28.85 4.11 -17.53
N ILE A 144 -29.16 2.96 -18.12
CA ILE A 144 -30.18 2.85 -19.16
C ILE A 144 -31.50 3.26 -18.48
N PRO A 145 -32.21 4.28 -18.99
CA PRO A 145 -33.48 4.73 -18.41
C PRO A 145 -34.57 3.67 -18.45
#